data_AF-A0A8T0QMN7-F1
#
_entry.id   AF-A0A8T0QMN7-F1
#
_cell.length_a   1.000
_cell.length_b   1.000
_cell.length_c   1.000
_cell.angle_alpha   90.00
_cell.angle_beta   90.00
_cell.angle_gamma   90.00
#
_symmetry.space_group_name_H-M   'P 1'
#
loop_
_entity.id
_entity.type
_entity.pdbx_description
1 polymer ?
#
loop_
_entity_poly.entity_id
_entity_poly.type
_entity_poly.pdbx_seq_one_letter_code
_entity_poly.pdbx_strand_id
1 'polypeptide(L)'
;MSGGDEDEFHSAEDTDTMGAVASYWSKKNMFALGHLECKVFSWSIRDIFNRDLLRHQVKMIPDTFESFASYLNSFAYPLIEEVHADIFSSLDSYAQASFIEVIQIKKLDNKKPIFGLEVAQPTKDVKSREIYEPSDCDLIVISSQKPKHVSDLTRNKASYVLGSILKSGGEDEFPPSCCIVQLSSSIPVEADLETKMPEGPLFLVFLINMKTYNRIWKCLHMGPSDANIAQLQNKRSSDLVSMVWQYKPIVVEDAGFQLSQSSFHRSADGLGLEQFNLNDSQLNAVADCVLAMDNHSSSLKLLWAPLGQAKLRNVDTILWAMLVKGRKTLACAPTNTAVLEVATRIVNLVGRLSDGGVCFLNDIVLYGNKQRMKIDDGNILSAVFLDSRAKRLLPCFMPNTSWMHCLCSLKDLHENSPKKYQLYIEDIIEQEISKKDVHEDPLQACHRKDSCEQNRKEYEDKDNQTLTVQPFKHYLKDDYNKTFGNLYDCIDI
;
A
#
# COMPACT_ATOMS: atom_id res chain seq x y z
N MET A 1 18.90 21.30 54.01
CA MET A 1 18.61 19.89 54.35
C MET A 1 17.11 19.71 54.12
N SER A 2 16.69 19.40 52.89
CA SER A 2 16.61 18.04 52.27
C SER A 2 15.45 17.25 52.88
N GLY A 3 14.50 16.63 52.15
CA GLY A 3 14.17 16.50 50.73
C GLY A 3 12.63 16.54 50.59
N GLY A 4 11.97 16.34 49.46
CA GLY A 4 12.36 15.59 48.26
C GLY A 4 11.25 14.56 48.02
N ASP A 5 10.20 14.93 47.30
CA ASP A 5 9.22 14.01 46.72
C ASP A 5 9.55 13.89 45.23
N GLU A 6 10.03 12.71 44.85
CA GLU A 6 10.35 12.31 43.49
C GLU A 6 9.06 11.87 42.79
N ASP A 7 8.46 12.78 42.01
CA ASP A 7 7.58 12.38 40.93
C ASP A 7 8.46 11.99 39.73
N GLU A 8 8.52 10.69 39.45
CA GLU A 8 9.14 10.10 38.27
C GLU A 8 8.53 10.72 37.00
N PHE A 9 9.21 11.73 36.48
CA PHE A 9 9.12 12.09 35.06
C PHE A 9 9.61 10.88 34.26
N HIS A 10 8.69 10.17 33.60
CA HIS A 10 9.03 9.39 32.43
C HIS A 10 9.61 10.34 31.37
N SER A 11 10.94 10.51 31.40
CA SER A 11 11.69 11.07 30.28
C SER A 11 11.47 10.16 29.09
N ALA A 12 10.61 10.58 28.16
CA ALA A 12 10.65 10.05 26.80
C ALA A 12 12.10 10.19 26.32
N GLU A 13 12.73 9.09 25.93
CA GLU A 13 14.03 9.14 25.28
C GLU A 13 13.92 10.10 24.09
N ASP A 14 14.58 11.25 24.17
CA ASP A 14 14.80 12.17 23.07
C ASP A 14 15.64 11.45 22.01
N THR A 15 14.96 10.67 21.19
CA THR A 15 15.53 10.12 19.97
C THR A 15 15.76 11.31 19.03
N ASP A 16 17.03 11.59 18.68
CA ASP A 16 17.40 12.62 17.68
C ASP A 16 16.74 12.27 16.35
N THR A 17 15.51 12.75 16.17
CA THR A 17 14.63 12.42 15.04
C THR A 17 15.29 12.86 13.74
N MET A 18 15.90 14.06 13.72
CA MET A 18 16.71 14.55 12.61
C MET A 18 18.03 13.78 12.41
N GLY A 19 18.54 13.13 13.44
CA GLY A 19 19.63 12.15 13.37
C GLY A 19 19.19 10.89 12.62
N ALA A 20 18.02 10.34 12.95
CA ALA A 20 17.43 9.18 12.26
C ALA A 20 17.16 9.47 10.78
N VAL A 21 16.59 10.63 10.44
CA VAL A 21 16.37 11.07 9.05
C VAL A 21 17.69 11.14 8.27
N ALA A 22 18.74 11.71 8.86
CA ALA A 22 20.06 11.80 8.21
C ALA A 22 20.72 10.42 8.04
N SER A 23 20.56 9.53 9.02
CA SER A 23 21.00 8.14 8.94
C SER A 23 20.25 7.37 7.83
N TYR A 24 18.94 7.59 7.69
CA TYR A 24 18.17 7.01 6.59
C TYR A 24 18.66 7.48 5.23
N TRP A 25 18.90 8.80 5.07
CA TRP A 25 19.40 9.38 3.83
C TRP A 25 20.78 8.81 3.45
N SER A 26 21.71 8.68 4.40
CA SER A 26 23.07 8.18 4.11
C SER A 26 23.09 6.70 3.70
N LYS A 27 22.13 5.89 4.15
CA LYS A 27 21.99 4.48 3.78
C LYS A 27 21.40 4.27 2.38
N LYS A 28 20.69 5.25 1.80
CA LYS A 28 19.91 5.09 0.56
C LYS A 28 20.41 6.01 -0.56
N ASN A 29 21.08 5.42 -1.55
CA ASN A 29 21.66 6.14 -2.70
C ASN A 29 20.66 6.46 -3.86
N MET A 30 19.34 6.38 -3.67
CA MET A 30 18.41 6.27 -4.80
C MET A 30 17.19 7.20 -4.79
N PHE A 31 17.32 8.40 -4.21
CA PHE A 31 16.28 9.42 -4.34
C PHE A 31 16.74 10.53 -5.29
N ALA A 32 16.11 10.60 -6.45
CA ALA A 32 16.35 11.64 -7.44
C ALA A 32 15.00 12.09 -8.01
N LEU A 33 14.91 13.39 -8.35
CA LEU A 33 13.76 13.91 -9.08
C LEU A 33 13.58 13.19 -10.41
N GLY A 34 12.32 12.96 -10.78
CA GLY A 34 11.97 12.57 -12.12
C GLY A 34 12.19 13.70 -13.13
N HIS A 35 12.05 13.37 -14.42
CA HIS A 35 12.18 14.34 -15.49
C HIS A 35 11.10 15.44 -15.41
N LEU A 36 9.87 15.06 -15.06
CA LEU A 36 8.75 15.98 -14.99
C LEU A 36 8.96 17.01 -13.86
N GLU A 37 9.43 16.60 -12.69
CA GLU A 37 9.73 17.53 -11.59
C GLU A 37 10.87 18.47 -11.97
N CYS A 38 11.92 17.98 -12.63
CA CYS A 38 12.98 18.84 -13.17
C CYS A 38 12.42 19.87 -14.17
N LYS A 39 11.47 19.47 -15.02
CA LYS A 39 10.80 20.37 -15.97
C LYS A 39 9.95 21.41 -15.23
N VAL A 40 9.18 21.00 -14.23
CA VAL A 40 8.39 21.89 -13.37
C VAL A 40 9.27 22.89 -12.64
N PHE A 41 10.40 22.45 -12.07
CA PHE A 41 11.35 23.31 -11.36
C PHE A 41 12.03 24.33 -12.28
N SER A 42 12.00 24.12 -13.60
CA SER A 42 12.50 25.10 -14.57
C SER A 42 11.50 26.23 -14.87
N TRP A 43 10.24 26.10 -14.47
CA TRP A 43 9.21 27.10 -14.70
C TRP A 43 9.23 28.20 -13.64
N SER A 44 9.17 29.45 -14.09
CA SER A 44 8.85 30.56 -13.20
C SER A 44 7.35 30.58 -12.88
N ILE A 45 6.94 31.32 -11.84
CA ILE A 45 5.52 31.50 -11.55
C ILE A 45 4.75 32.11 -12.74
N ARG A 46 5.40 32.95 -13.55
CA ARG A 46 4.80 33.53 -14.76
C ARG A 46 4.59 32.48 -15.84
N ASP A 47 5.53 31.54 -15.97
CA ASP A 47 5.39 30.41 -16.90
C ASP A 47 4.25 29.51 -16.44
N ILE A 48 4.15 29.23 -15.14
CA ILE A 48 3.04 28.44 -14.60
C ILE A 48 1.70 29.11 -14.90
N PHE A 49 1.57 30.43 -14.74
CA PHE A 49 0.34 31.16 -15.09
C PHE A 49 0.15 31.46 -16.59
N ASN A 50 1.10 31.07 -17.44
CA ASN A 50 0.98 31.26 -18.88
C ASN A 50 0.27 30.07 -19.53
N ARG A 51 -1.00 30.23 -19.86
CA ARG A 51 -1.81 29.21 -20.54
C ARG A 51 -1.30 28.82 -21.93
N ASP A 52 -0.47 29.64 -22.56
CA ASP A 52 0.09 29.38 -23.88
C ASP A 52 1.55 28.85 -23.80
N LEU A 53 2.07 28.50 -22.61
CA LEU A 53 3.47 28.13 -22.40
C LEU A 53 3.95 27.03 -23.36
N LEU A 54 3.13 25.99 -23.57
CA LEU A 54 3.47 24.83 -24.38
C LEU A 54 2.69 24.76 -25.70
N ARG A 55 1.95 25.82 -26.06
CA ARG A 55 1.05 25.84 -27.24
C ARG A 55 1.72 25.45 -28.54
N HIS A 56 3.00 25.79 -28.73
CA HIS A 56 3.76 25.45 -29.94
C HIS A 56 4.47 24.09 -29.85
N GLN A 57 4.54 23.49 -28.67
CA GLN A 57 5.19 22.20 -28.41
C GLN A 57 4.18 21.04 -28.45
N VAL A 58 2.96 21.29 -27.98
CA VAL A 58 1.84 20.33 -28.09
C VAL A 58 1.36 20.28 -29.54
N LYS A 59 1.49 19.11 -30.17
CA LYS A 59 1.00 18.84 -31.52
C LYS A 59 -0.24 17.95 -31.46
N MET A 60 -1.07 18.04 -32.49
CA MET A 60 -2.19 17.11 -32.67
C MET A 60 -1.66 15.68 -32.75
N ILE A 61 -2.26 14.77 -31.97
CA ILE A 61 -1.90 13.35 -31.99
C ILE A 61 -2.36 12.76 -33.33
N PRO A 62 -1.46 12.14 -34.12
CA PRO A 62 -1.84 11.52 -35.39
C PRO A 62 -2.77 10.33 -35.21
N ASP A 63 -3.61 10.06 -36.23
CA ASP A 63 -4.45 8.85 -36.27
C ASP A 63 -3.63 7.57 -36.53
N THR A 64 -2.43 7.70 -37.11
CA THR A 64 -1.52 6.59 -37.43
C THR A 64 -0.07 6.99 -37.17
N PHE A 65 0.78 6.00 -36.88
CA PHE A 65 2.16 6.23 -36.43
C PHE A 65 3.16 5.50 -37.32
N GLU A 66 4.23 6.20 -37.70
CA GLU A 66 5.32 5.65 -38.54
C GLU A 66 6.19 4.64 -37.79
N SER A 67 6.30 4.78 -36.47
CA SER A 67 7.08 3.90 -35.62
C SER A 67 6.58 3.90 -34.18
N PHE A 68 6.95 2.87 -33.42
CA PHE A 68 6.66 2.81 -31.98
C PHE A 68 7.25 4.00 -31.20
N ALA A 69 8.45 4.47 -31.58
CA ALA A 69 9.04 5.66 -30.97
C ALA A 69 8.22 6.92 -31.27
N SER A 70 7.75 7.09 -32.52
CA SER A 70 6.85 8.19 -32.91
C SER A 70 5.54 8.16 -32.11
N TYR A 71 4.97 6.96 -31.90
CA TYR A 71 3.80 6.75 -31.05
C TYR A 71 4.03 7.27 -29.63
N LEU A 72 5.04 6.77 -28.93
CA LEU A 72 5.31 7.17 -27.54
C LEU A 72 5.63 8.67 -27.41
N ASN A 73 6.44 9.21 -28.34
CA ASN A 73 6.83 10.62 -28.33
C ASN A 73 5.64 11.56 -28.56
N SER A 74 4.60 11.12 -29.26
CA SER A 74 3.40 11.95 -29.53
C SER A 74 2.63 12.31 -28.26
N PHE A 75 2.78 11.55 -27.17
CA PHE A 75 2.10 11.79 -25.89
C PHE A 75 2.97 12.53 -24.85
N ALA A 76 4.26 12.75 -25.13
CA ALA A 76 5.17 13.37 -24.16
C ALA A 76 4.77 14.82 -23.82
N TYR A 77 4.56 15.68 -24.83
CA TYR A 77 4.15 17.06 -24.60
C TYR A 77 2.71 17.22 -24.09
N PRO A 78 1.71 16.45 -24.57
CA PRO A 78 0.40 16.43 -23.93
C PRO A 78 0.46 16.12 -22.43
N LEU A 79 1.32 15.19 -22.00
CA LEU A 79 1.49 14.89 -20.57
C LEU A 79 2.15 16.05 -19.79
N ILE A 80 3.12 16.74 -20.38
CA ILE A 80 3.75 17.91 -19.74
C ILE A 80 2.73 19.05 -19.61
N GLU A 81 1.87 19.25 -20.62
CA GLU A 81 0.78 20.22 -20.59
C GLU A 81 -0.26 19.88 -19.52
N GLU A 82 -0.62 18.61 -19.36
CA GLU A 82 -1.53 18.18 -18.28
C GLU A 82 -0.95 18.52 -16.90
N VAL A 83 0.34 18.22 -16.67
CA VAL A 83 1.04 18.59 -15.42
C VAL A 83 1.02 20.10 -15.21
N HIS A 84 1.29 20.87 -16.26
CA HIS A 84 1.26 22.33 -16.20
C HIS A 84 -0.13 22.87 -15.82
N ALA A 85 -1.18 22.36 -16.47
CA ALA A 85 -2.56 22.75 -16.23
C ALA A 85 -3.03 22.40 -14.80
N ASP A 86 -2.64 21.24 -14.27
CA ASP A 86 -2.99 20.84 -12.91
C ASP A 86 -2.27 21.67 -11.84
N ILE A 87 -1.00 22.01 -12.06
CA ILE A 87 -0.26 22.95 -11.18
C ILE A 87 -0.90 24.34 -11.25
N PHE A 88 -1.24 24.83 -12.45
CA PHE A 88 -1.98 26.09 -12.63
C PHE A 88 -3.26 26.08 -11.80
N SER A 89 -4.08 25.04 -11.94
CA SER A 89 -5.36 24.89 -11.24
C SER A 89 -5.20 24.84 -9.71
N SER A 90 -4.17 24.14 -9.24
CA SER A 90 -3.84 24.11 -7.81
C SER A 90 -3.45 25.48 -7.27
N LEU A 91 -2.66 26.26 -8.02
CA LEU A 91 -2.24 27.59 -7.59
C LEU A 91 -3.34 28.65 -7.75
N ASP A 92 -4.23 28.51 -8.73
CA ASP A 92 -5.40 29.37 -8.87
C ASP A 92 -6.30 29.28 -7.63
N SER A 93 -6.36 28.09 -7.02
CA SER A 93 -7.08 27.83 -5.78
C SER A 93 -6.20 27.81 -4.52
N TYR A 94 -5.04 28.46 -4.56
CA TYR A 94 -4.01 28.44 -3.50
C TYR A 94 -4.56 28.78 -2.11
N ALA A 95 -5.49 29.73 -1.99
CA ALA A 95 -6.08 30.14 -0.71
C ALA A 95 -6.81 29.02 0.07
N GLN A 96 -7.16 27.93 -0.61
CA GLN A 96 -7.83 26.75 -0.05
C GLN A 96 -6.91 25.52 0.01
N ALA A 97 -5.64 25.67 -0.40
CA ALA A 97 -4.69 24.58 -0.46
C ALA A 97 -4.47 24.00 0.95
N SER A 98 -4.36 22.68 1.01
CA SER A 98 -4.00 21.99 2.24
C SER A 98 -2.52 22.20 2.53
N PHE A 99 -2.18 22.42 3.80
CA PHE A 99 -0.82 22.74 4.22
C PHE A 99 -0.52 22.15 5.59
N ILE A 100 0.77 22.10 5.94
CA ILE A 100 1.27 21.64 7.24
C ILE A 100 2.46 22.50 7.66
N GLU A 101 2.61 22.75 8.95
CA GLU A 101 3.73 23.51 9.52
C GLU A 101 4.97 22.64 9.66
N VAL A 102 6.15 23.23 9.40
CA VAL A 102 7.45 22.60 9.60
C VAL A 102 7.95 22.99 10.99
N ILE A 103 8.26 21.99 11.82
CA ILE A 103 8.81 22.17 13.17
C ILE A 103 10.32 22.27 13.10
N GLN A 104 10.99 21.31 12.46
CA GLN A 104 12.45 21.27 12.35
C GLN A 104 12.89 21.10 10.91
N ILE A 105 14.09 21.59 10.62
CA ILE A 105 14.73 21.44 9.33
C ILE A 105 16.21 21.09 9.46
N LYS A 106 16.65 20.13 8.66
CA LYS A 106 18.06 19.76 8.54
C LYS A 106 18.46 19.63 7.09
N LYS A 107 19.53 20.30 6.68
CA LYS A 107 20.14 20.08 5.37
C LYS A 107 20.80 18.71 5.32
N LEU A 108 20.49 17.92 4.30
CA LEU A 108 20.97 16.54 4.14
C LEU A 108 22.02 16.38 3.05
N ASP A 109 22.00 17.26 2.04
CA ASP A 109 22.94 17.23 0.93
C ASP A 109 23.63 18.59 0.76
N ASN A 110 24.95 18.58 0.55
CA ASN A 110 25.75 19.80 0.40
C ASN A 110 25.74 20.37 -1.03
N LYS A 111 25.46 19.53 -2.03
CA LYS A 111 25.47 19.87 -3.46
C LYS A 111 24.07 20.23 -3.97
N LYS A 112 23.05 19.52 -3.49
CA LYS A 112 21.65 19.72 -3.87
C LYS A 112 20.86 20.32 -2.70
N PRO A 113 19.81 21.11 -2.96
CA PRO A 113 18.96 21.66 -1.90
C PRO A 113 18.00 20.58 -1.36
N ILE A 114 18.55 19.59 -0.66
CA ILE A 114 17.80 18.47 -0.06
C ILE A 114 17.79 18.63 1.45
N PHE A 115 16.60 18.54 2.02
CA PHE A 115 16.34 18.79 3.43
C PHE A 115 15.49 17.66 4.02
N GLY A 116 15.80 17.31 5.27
CA GLY A 116 14.92 16.55 6.15
C GLY A 116 14.10 17.54 6.95
N LEU A 117 12.79 17.31 6.99
CA LEU A 117 11.83 18.14 7.70
C LEU A 117 11.08 17.29 8.71
N GLU A 118 10.86 17.84 9.89
CA GLU A 118 9.84 17.36 10.82
C GLU A 118 8.64 18.29 10.70
N VAL A 119 7.45 17.71 10.59
CA VAL A 119 6.21 18.45 10.41
C VAL A 119 5.33 18.31 11.63
N ALA A 120 4.48 19.31 11.84
CA ALA A 120 3.50 19.31 12.91
C ALA A 120 2.49 18.16 12.78
N GLN A 121 1.72 17.92 13.83
CA GLN A 121 0.63 16.95 13.75
C GLN A 121 -0.41 17.41 12.72
N PRO A 122 -0.80 16.55 11.75
CA PRO A 122 -1.79 16.90 10.73
C PRO A 122 -3.12 17.30 11.37
N THR A 123 -3.56 18.53 11.13
CA THR A 123 -4.83 19.06 11.63
C THR A 123 -5.59 19.78 10.51
N LYS A 124 -6.93 19.79 10.60
CA LYS A 124 -7.77 20.45 9.59
C LYS A 124 -7.85 21.95 9.88
N ASP A 125 -7.32 22.78 8.98
CA ASP A 125 -7.54 24.22 9.02
C ASP A 125 -8.95 24.55 8.48
N VAL A 126 -9.57 25.61 9.00
CA VAL A 126 -10.93 26.03 8.62
C VAL A 126 -11.05 26.30 7.12
N LYS A 127 -9.97 26.77 6.49
CA LYS A 127 -9.94 27.13 5.07
C LYS A 127 -9.38 26.03 4.17
N SER A 128 -8.75 25.00 4.72
CA SER A 128 -8.18 23.92 3.91
C SER A 128 -9.25 22.94 3.43
N ARG A 129 -9.06 22.40 2.22
CA ARG A 129 -9.95 21.38 1.67
C ARG A 129 -9.94 20.11 2.52
N GLU A 130 -8.72 19.65 2.80
CA GLU A 130 -8.44 18.39 3.49
C GLU A 130 -7.31 18.57 4.51
N ILE A 131 -7.16 17.59 5.40
CA ILE A 131 -5.98 17.47 6.25
C ILE A 131 -4.81 17.08 5.35
N TYR A 132 -3.68 17.79 5.45
CA TYR A 132 -2.50 17.45 4.66
C TYR A 132 -1.58 16.53 5.44
N GLU A 133 -1.27 15.37 4.86
CA GLU A 133 -0.20 14.48 5.28
C GLU A 133 0.79 14.36 4.11
N PRO A 134 2.06 14.80 4.26
CA PRO A 134 3.05 14.70 3.20
C PRO A 134 3.19 13.27 2.70
N SER A 135 3.12 13.09 1.39
CA SER A 135 3.22 11.80 0.72
C SER A 135 4.34 11.81 -0.32
N ASP A 136 4.93 10.64 -0.56
CA ASP A 136 5.90 10.45 -1.63
C ASP A 136 5.40 11.00 -2.99
N CYS A 137 6.26 11.76 -3.66
CA CYS A 137 6.00 12.45 -4.93
C CYS A 137 5.04 13.64 -4.84
N ASP A 138 4.71 14.15 -3.66
CA ASP A 138 3.98 15.41 -3.56
C ASP A 138 4.84 16.58 -4.06
N LEU A 139 4.31 17.33 -5.01
CA LEU A 139 4.82 18.64 -5.39
C LEU A 139 4.20 19.68 -4.46
N ILE A 140 5.05 20.51 -3.87
CA ILE A 140 4.67 21.45 -2.83
C ILE A 140 5.24 22.85 -3.10
N VAL A 141 4.65 23.84 -2.42
CA VAL A 141 5.25 25.15 -2.18
C VAL A 141 5.70 25.22 -0.73
N ILE A 142 6.97 25.56 -0.51
CA ILE A 142 7.45 25.98 0.80
C ILE A 142 7.26 27.49 0.92
N SER A 143 6.56 27.94 1.96
CA SER A 143 6.32 29.37 2.20
C SER A 143 6.42 29.73 3.68
N SER A 144 6.83 30.97 3.98
CA SER A 144 6.88 31.50 5.34
C SER A 144 5.52 31.97 5.87
N GLN A 145 4.46 31.84 5.06
CA GLN A 145 3.11 32.26 5.42
C GLN A 145 2.10 31.18 5.05
N LYS A 146 1.02 31.08 5.83
CA LYS A 146 -0.14 30.27 5.48
C LYS A 146 -0.70 30.71 4.13
N PRO A 147 -1.20 29.78 3.30
CA PRO A 147 -1.75 30.12 2.00
C PRO A 147 -3.01 31.00 2.16
N LYS A 148 -2.92 32.28 1.78
CA LYS A 148 -4.05 33.23 1.82
C LYS A 148 -4.44 33.71 0.43
N HIS A 149 -3.45 34.08 -0.38
CA HIS A 149 -3.69 34.50 -1.76
C HIS A 149 -2.49 34.16 -2.64
N VAL A 150 -2.74 33.85 -3.92
CA VAL A 150 -1.68 33.52 -4.88
C VAL A 150 -0.65 34.65 -5.06
N SER A 151 -1.06 35.90 -4.81
CA SER A 151 -0.15 37.04 -4.84
C SER A 151 0.99 36.93 -3.85
N ASP A 152 0.83 36.15 -2.78
CA ASP A 152 1.85 35.94 -1.74
C ASP A 152 3.10 35.25 -2.33
N LEU A 153 2.94 34.51 -3.42
CA LEU A 153 4.02 33.90 -4.21
C LEU A 153 4.70 34.92 -5.13
N THR A 154 3.97 35.95 -5.59
CA THR A 154 4.48 36.91 -6.58
C THR A 154 5.09 38.17 -5.98
N ARG A 155 4.73 38.52 -4.74
CA ARG A 155 5.08 39.81 -4.11
C ARG A 155 6.54 39.87 -3.68
N ASN A 156 7.11 38.77 -3.19
CA ASN A 156 8.51 38.69 -2.76
C ASN A 156 9.16 37.46 -3.42
N LYS A 157 10.19 37.64 -4.25
CA LYS A 157 10.89 36.49 -4.89
C LYS A 157 11.50 35.50 -3.88
N ALA A 158 11.65 35.91 -2.62
CA ALA A 158 12.15 35.08 -1.52
C ALA A 158 11.04 34.44 -0.67
N SER A 159 9.74 34.60 -0.97
CA SER A 159 8.65 34.08 -0.12
C SER A 159 8.17 32.67 -0.45
N TYR A 160 8.66 32.08 -1.55
CA TYR A 160 8.27 30.73 -1.92
C TYR A 160 9.36 29.96 -2.67
N VAL A 161 9.35 28.64 -2.49
CA VAL A 161 10.21 27.71 -3.24
C VAL A 161 9.41 26.46 -3.57
N LEU A 162 9.47 26.00 -4.83
CA LEU A 162 8.89 24.71 -5.21
C LEU A 162 9.72 23.58 -4.64
N GLY A 163 9.06 22.54 -4.15
CA GLY A 163 9.70 21.34 -3.62
C GLY A 163 8.97 20.08 -4.04
N SER A 164 9.67 18.95 -4.00
CA SER A 164 9.12 17.62 -4.21
C SER A 164 9.47 16.74 -3.02
N ILE A 165 8.46 16.09 -2.45
CA ILE A 165 8.65 15.11 -1.38
C ILE A 165 9.26 13.84 -1.99
N LEU A 166 10.49 13.52 -1.59
CA LEU A 166 11.21 12.33 -2.02
C LEU A 166 10.87 11.11 -1.16
N LYS A 167 10.61 11.34 0.14
CA LYS A 167 10.22 10.32 1.10
C LYS A 167 9.35 10.91 2.20
N SER A 168 8.28 10.22 2.60
CA SER A 168 7.47 10.52 3.78
C SER A 168 7.46 9.36 4.79
N GLY A 169 7.08 9.68 6.03
CA GLY A 169 6.79 8.71 7.10
C GLY A 169 5.65 7.75 6.74
N GLY A 170 5.68 6.53 7.29
CA GLY A 170 4.60 5.55 7.09
C GLY A 170 5.00 4.09 7.35
N GLU A 171 5.48 3.41 6.32
CA GLU A 171 5.57 1.94 6.28
C GLU A 171 7.01 1.36 6.45
N ASP A 172 8.02 2.21 6.61
CA ASP A 172 9.43 1.84 6.73
C ASP A 172 10.01 2.24 8.11
N GLU A 173 11.29 1.94 8.39
CA GLU A 173 12.09 2.47 9.52
C GLU A 173 12.24 4.02 9.51
N PHE A 174 11.53 4.74 8.64
CA PHE A 174 11.62 6.18 8.52
C PHE A 174 10.67 6.88 9.51
N PRO A 175 11.11 7.94 10.23
CA PRO A 175 10.28 8.56 11.26
C PRO A 175 8.92 9.06 10.71
N PRO A 176 7.82 8.82 11.43
CA PRO A 176 6.46 9.04 10.91
C PRO A 176 6.10 10.52 10.70
N SER A 177 6.60 11.42 11.57
CA SER A 177 6.38 12.87 11.50
C SER A 177 7.37 13.59 10.58
N CYS A 178 8.16 12.84 9.81
CA CYS A 178 9.21 13.42 8.98
C CYS A 178 8.95 13.25 7.48
N CYS A 179 9.61 14.10 6.69
CA CYS A 179 9.74 13.92 5.27
C CYS A 179 11.10 14.40 4.75
N ILE A 180 11.53 13.87 3.62
CA ILE A 180 12.70 14.34 2.87
C ILE A 180 12.19 15.07 1.64
N VAL A 181 12.62 16.30 1.46
CA VAL A 181 12.23 17.16 0.35
C VAL A 181 13.44 17.57 -0.47
N GLN A 182 13.29 17.60 -1.79
CA GLN A 182 14.21 18.29 -2.69
C GLN A 182 13.55 19.56 -3.22
N LEU A 183 14.25 20.69 -3.06
CA LEU A 183 13.77 21.99 -3.50
C LEU A 183 14.30 22.36 -4.89
N SER A 184 13.62 23.32 -5.52
CA SER A 184 14.05 23.94 -6.77
C SER A 184 15.22 24.91 -6.58
N SER A 185 15.34 25.50 -5.40
CA SER A 185 16.40 26.43 -5.01
C SER A 185 16.74 26.32 -3.53
N SER A 186 17.61 27.20 -3.00
CA SER A 186 17.84 27.33 -1.56
C SER A 186 16.54 27.66 -0.83
N ILE A 187 16.42 27.18 0.41
CA ILE A 187 15.25 27.44 1.25
C ILE A 187 15.14 28.93 1.61
N PRO A 188 13.93 29.50 1.74
CA PRO A 188 13.77 30.93 2.02
C PRO A 188 14.03 31.35 3.47
N VAL A 189 14.32 30.41 4.38
CA VAL A 189 14.47 30.68 5.84
C VAL A 189 15.72 29.97 6.35
N GLU A 190 16.58 30.70 7.06
CA GLU A 190 17.74 30.11 7.75
C GLU A 190 17.26 29.31 8.97
N ALA A 191 18.02 28.27 9.32
CA ALA A 191 17.70 27.42 10.46
C ALA A 191 18.69 27.72 11.58
N ASP A 192 18.18 27.82 12.81
CA ASP A 192 19.02 27.95 13.99
C ASP A 192 19.98 26.74 14.09
N LEU A 193 21.28 27.01 14.26
CA LEU A 193 22.33 26.01 14.12
C LEU A 193 22.31 24.96 15.24
N GLU A 194 21.80 25.30 16.42
CA GLU A 194 21.75 24.39 17.58
C GLU A 194 20.42 23.62 17.62
N THR A 195 19.31 24.34 17.51
CA THR A 195 17.96 23.79 17.66
C THR A 195 17.40 23.19 16.37
N LYS A 196 18.00 23.50 15.21
CA LYS A 196 17.51 23.12 13.86
C LYS A 196 16.10 23.66 13.57
N MET A 197 15.62 24.62 14.37
CA MET A 197 14.32 25.26 14.20
C MET A 197 14.43 26.31 13.09
N PRO A 198 13.40 26.47 12.25
CA PRO A 198 13.31 27.60 11.34
C PRO A 198 13.33 28.94 12.11
N GLU A 199 14.03 29.96 11.60
CA GLU A 199 14.04 31.33 12.20
C GLU A 199 12.68 32.06 12.14
N GLY A 200 11.67 31.44 11.52
CA GLY A 200 10.29 31.92 11.45
C GLY A 200 9.35 30.82 10.97
N PRO A 201 8.02 31.06 10.99
CA PRO A 201 7.05 30.04 10.62
C PRO A 201 7.27 29.61 9.16
N LEU A 202 7.17 28.30 8.92
CA LEU A 202 7.40 27.69 7.63
C LEU A 202 6.32 26.63 7.36
N PHE A 203 5.74 26.67 6.17
CA PHE A 203 4.63 25.80 5.79
C PHE A 203 4.93 25.06 4.49
N LEU A 204 4.57 23.78 4.43
CA LEU A 204 4.50 23.01 3.20
C LEU A 204 3.06 23.08 2.70
N VAL A 205 2.85 23.68 1.53
CA VAL A 205 1.54 23.80 0.88
C VAL A 205 1.47 22.80 -0.27
N PHE A 206 0.51 21.88 -0.22
CA PHE A 206 0.31 20.86 -1.24
C PHE A 206 -0.16 21.48 -2.56
N LEU A 207 0.44 21.03 -3.67
CA LEU A 207 -0.05 21.33 -5.01
C LEU A 207 -0.71 20.12 -5.67
N ILE A 208 0.11 19.16 -6.08
CA ILE A 208 -0.33 17.94 -6.79
C ILE A 208 0.57 16.77 -6.39
N ASN A 209 0.09 15.54 -6.59
CA ASN A 209 0.92 14.34 -6.43
C ASN A 209 1.42 13.85 -7.79
N MET A 210 2.75 13.79 -7.96
CA MET A 210 3.41 13.48 -9.24
C MET A 210 3.41 11.98 -9.60
N LYS A 211 2.97 11.09 -8.70
CA LYS A 211 3.09 9.63 -8.84
C LYS A 211 2.42 9.09 -10.11
N THR A 212 1.25 9.62 -10.47
CA THR A 212 0.53 9.20 -11.68
C THR A 212 1.27 9.64 -12.94
N TYR A 213 1.63 10.91 -13.05
CA TYR A 213 2.34 11.43 -14.23
C TYR A 213 3.70 10.76 -14.41
N ASN A 214 4.44 10.51 -13.32
CA ASN A 214 5.71 9.79 -13.36
C ASN A 214 5.56 8.34 -13.85
N ARG A 215 4.47 7.65 -13.48
CA ARG A 215 4.16 6.31 -14.01
C ARG A 215 3.88 6.36 -15.51
N ILE A 216 3.09 7.33 -15.98
CA ILE A 216 2.80 7.51 -17.41
C ILE A 216 4.08 7.87 -18.16
N TRP A 217 4.87 8.84 -17.66
CA TRP A 217 6.13 9.25 -18.26
C TRP A 217 7.12 8.10 -18.39
N LYS A 218 7.22 7.25 -17.35
CA LYS A 218 8.02 6.02 -17.39
C LYS A 218 7.56 5.08 -18.49
N CYS A 219 6.25 4.91 -18.70
CA CYS A 219 5.72 4.11 -19.81
C CYS A 219 6.03 4.73 -21.18
N LEU A 220 5.97 6.07 -21.32
CA LEU A 220 6.33 6.77 -22.56
C LEU A 220 7.83 6.69 -22.87
N HIS A 221 8.69 6.64 -21.85
CA HIS A 221 10.15 6.59 -22.00
C HIS A 221 10.72 5.17 -22.05
N MET A 222 9.86 4.15 -22.16
CA MET A 222 10.26 2.80 -22.59
C MET A 222 10.64 2.77 -24.10
N GLY A 223 11.32 3.81 -24.60
CA GLY A 223 11.69 4.15 -26.00
C GLY A 223 12.71 5.30 -25.98
N PRO A 224 13.94 5.28 -26.58
CA PRO A 224 14.63 4.38 -27.52
C PRO A 224 16.04 3.88 -27.08
N SER A 225 16.44 4.01 -25.80
CA SER A 225 17.80 3.61 -25.33
C SER A 225 17.85 2.79 -24.03
N ASP A 226 16.70 2.39 -23.47
CA ASP A 226 16.71 1.56 -22.27
C ASP A 226 16.76 0.07 -22.64
N ALA A 227 17.68 -0.67 -22.01
CA ALA A 227 17.75 -2.14 -22.06
C ALA A 227 16.42 -2.84 -21.74
N ASN A 228 15.48 -2.12 -21.11
CA ASN A 228 14.11 -2.54 -20.85
C ASN A 228 13.27 -2.76 -22.12
N ILE A 229 13.57 -2.07 -23.23
CA ILE A 229 12.88 -2.29 -24.52
C ILE A 229 13.28 -3.63 -25.10
N ALA A 230 14.57 -3.96 -25.08
CA ALA A 230 15.04 -5.27 -25.51
C ALA A 230 14.39 -6.36 -24.64
N GLN A 231 14.17 -6.14 -23.35
CA GLN A 231 13.43 -7.08 -22.48
C GLN A 231 11.92 -7.15 -22.80
N LEU A 232 11.28 -6.04 -23.17
CA LEU A 232 9.86 -6.01 -23.56
C LEU A 232 9.63 -6.59 -24.96
N GLN A 233 10.56 -6.38 -25.89
CA GLN A 233 10.55 -6.93 -27.25
C GLN A 233 10.95 -8.42 -27.27
N ASN A 234 11.84 -8.87 -26.37
CA ASN A 234 12.21 -10.29 -26.24
C ASN A 234 11.20 -11.11 -25.43
N LYS A 235 10.28 -10.47 -24.71
CA LYS A 235 9.14 -11.16 -24.09
C LYS A 235 7.99 -11.16 -25.10
N ARG A 236 7.22 -12.25 -25.13
CA ARG A 236 6.07 -12.55 -26.03
C ARG A 236 4.92 -11.51 -26.04
N SER A 237 5.14 -10.28 -25.56
CA SER A 237 4.17 -9.20 -25.39
C SER A 237 4.36 -8.05 -26.38
N SER A 238 5.36 -8.12 -27.27
CA SER A 238 5.56 -7.14 -28.35
C SER A 238 4.38 -7.11 -29.34
N ASP A 239 3.69 -8.24 -29.52
CA ASP A 239 2.58 -8.37 -30.47
C ASP A 239 1.38 -7.49 -30.08
N LEU A 240 0.95 -7.51 -28.81
CA LEU A 240 -0.17 -6.69 -28.34
C LEU A 240 0.13 -5.20 -28.45
N VAL A 241 1.34 -4.78 -28.04
CA VAL A 241 1.78 -3.39 -28.16
C VAL A 241 1.83 -2.97 -29.62
N SER A 242 2.31 -3.86 -30.50
CA SER A 242 2.36 -3.62 -31.94
C SER A 242 0.97 -3.48 -32.55
N MET A 243 -0.02 -4.28 -32.11
CA MET A 243 -1.41 -4.14 -32.57
C MET A 243 -2.02 -2.77 -32.23
N VAL A 244 -1.62 -2.15 -31.11
CA VAL A 244 -2.14 -0.84 -30.69
C VAL A 244 -1.59 0.29 -31.55
N TRP A 245 -0.27 0.38 -31.74
CA TRP A 245 0.32 1.50 -32.49
C TRP A 245 0.26 1.32 -34.01
N GLN A 246 0.28 0.08 -34.50
CA GLN A 246 0.10 -0.24 -35.93
C GLN A 246 -1.37 -0.38 -36.32
N TYR A 247 -2.30 0.11 -35.50
CA TYR A 247 -3.72 -0.03 -35.74
C TYR A 247 -4.06 0.35 -37.18
N LYS A 248 -4.53 -0.65 -37.95
CA LYS A 248 -5.07 -0.47 -39.28
C LYS A 248 -6.59 -0.54 -39.15
N PRO A 249 -7.34 0.50 -39.56
CA PRO A 249 -8.79 0.42 -39.59
C PRO A 249 -9.17 -0.78 -40.44
N ILE A 250 -9.85 -1.76 -39.84
CA ILE A 250 -10.43 -2.86 -40.60
C ILE A 250 -11.58 -2.24 -41.38
N VAL A 251 -11.44 -2.19 -42.71
CA VAL A 251 -12.60 -1.99 -43.59
C VAL A 251 -13.49 -3.20 -43.30
N VAL A 252 -14.65 -2.94 -42.71
CA VAL A 252 -15.66 -3.97 -42.47
C VAL A 252 -16.19 -4.40 -43.84
N GLU A 253 -15.48 -5.30 -44.51
CA GLU A 253 -16.15 -6.25 -45.38
C GLU A 253 -17.05 -7.08 -44.46
N ASP A 254 -18.28 -7.26 -44.90
CA ASP A 254 -19.40 -7.96 -44.26
C ASP A 254 -19.12 -9.47 -44.12
N ALA A 255 -17.95 -9.82 -43.59
CA ALA A 255 -17.60 -11.14 -43.15
C ALA A 255 -18.32 -11.36 -41.82
N GLY A 256 -19.59 -11.75 -41.93
CA GLY A 256 -20.37 -12.23 -40.81
C GLY A 256 -19.51 -13.16 -39.97
N PHE A 257 -19.29 -12.78 -38.71
CA PHE A 257 -18.69 -13.64 -37.69
C PHE A 257 -19.66 -14.81 -37.42
N GLN A 258 -19.81 -15.72 -38.37
CA GLN A 258 -20.32 -17.05 -38.11
C GLN A 258 -19.20 -17.80 -37.38
N LEU A 259 -19.07 -17.52 -36.08
CA LEU A 259 -18.42 -18.43 -35.15
C LEU A 259 -19.05 -19.80 -35.37
N SER A 260 -18.26 -20.84 -35.61
CA SER A 260 -18.82 -22.19 -35.59
C SER A 260 -19.30 -22.45 -34.16
N GLN A 261 -20.63 -22.52 -33.98
CA GLN A 261 -21.27 -22.76 -32.68
C GLN A 261 -20.65 -23.98 -31.97
N SER A 262 -20.14 -24.95 -32.74
CA SER A 262 -19.41 -26.12 -32.24
C SER A 262 -18.12 -25.79 -31.49
N SER A 263 -17.34 -24.80 -31.93
CA SER A 263 -16.07 -24.43 -31.29
C SER A 263 -16.31 -23.67 -30.00
N PHE A 264 -17.31 -22.79 -29.98
CA PHE A 264 -17.73 -22.10 -28.76
C PHE A 264 -18.31 -23.08 -27.75
N HIS A 265 -19.22 -23.98 -28.14
CA HIS A 265 -19.83 -24.95 -27.22
C HIS A 265 -18.77 -25.84 -26.54
N ARG A 266 -17.67 -26.17 -27.21
CA ARG A 266 -16.53 -26.87 -26.59
C ARG A 266 -15.74 -25.98 -25.63
N SER A 267 -15.49 -24.73 -26.00
CA SER A 267 -14.65 -23.80 -25.24
C SER A 267 -15.36 -23.22 -24.00
N ALA A 268 -16.69 -23.13 -24.06
CA ALA A 268 -17.58 -22.65 -23.00
C ALA A 268 -18.14 -23.76 -22.10
N ASP A 269 -17.88 -25.03 -22.44
CA ASP A 269 -18.28 -26.16 -21.61
C ASP A 269 -17.65 -26.07 -20.22
N GLY A 270 -18.42 -26.35 -19.18
CA GLY A 270 -18.00 -26.22 -17.79
C GLY A 270 -17.85 -24.79 -17.24
N LEU A 271 -18.11 -23.74 -18.03
CA LEU A 271 -18.04 -22.35 -17.53
C LEU A 271 -19.32 -21.87 -16.83
N GLY A 272 -20.43 -22.60 -16.94
CA GLY A 272 -21.70 -22.24 -16.30
C GLY A 272 -22.27 -20.89 -16.75
N LEU A 273 -22.08 -20.51 -18.02
CA LEU A 273 -22.44 -19.17 -18.53
C LEU A 273 -23.95 -18.85 -18.45
N GLU A 274 -24.79 -19.88 -18.35
CA GLU A 274 -26.25 -19.80 -18.15
C GLU A 274 -26.63 -18.89 -16.97
N GLN A 275 -25.82 -18.88 -15.89
CA GLN A 275 -26.12 -18.12 -14.67
C GLN A 275 -26.10 -16.58 -14.86
N PHE A 276 -25.56 -16.09 -15.97
CA PHE A 276 -25.41 -14.66 -16.23
C PHE A 276 -26.58 -14.04 -17.02
N ASN A 277 -27.54 -14.86 -17.51
CA ASN A 277 -28.69 -14.42 -18.30
C ASN A 277 -28.29 -13.41 -19.39
N LEU A 278 -27.30 -13.79 -20.22
CA LEU A 278 -26.82 -12.98 -21.33
C LEU A 278 -27.79 -13.08 -22.52
N ASN A 279 -27.97 -11.99 -23.26
CA ASN A 279 -28.64 -12.04 -24.56
C ASN A 279 -27.69 -12.58 -25.65
N ASP A 280 -28.21 -12.89 -26.84
CA ASP A 280 -27.43 -13.48 -27.93
C ASP A 280 -26.22 -12.63 -28.34
N SER A 281 -26.37 -11.31 -28.38
CA SER A 281 -25.25 -10.40 -28.72
C SER A 281 -24.14 -10.42 -27.68
N GLN A 282 -24.50 -10.47 -26.39
CA GLN A 282 -23.57 -10.55 -25.27
C GLN A 282 -22.90 -11.92 -25.23
N LEU A 283 -23.66 -12.99 -25.45
CA LEU A 283 -23.14 -14.36 -25.49
C LEU A 283 -22.13 -14.52 -26.63
N ASN A 284 -22.42 -13.99 -27.82
CA ASN A 284 -21.49 -14.01 -28.95
C ASN A 284 -20.21 -13.20 -28.68
N ALA A 285 -20.33 -12.04 -28.02
CA ALA A 285 -19.16 -11.24 -27.64
C ALA A 285 -18.28 -11.96 -26.60
N VAL A 286 -18.90 -12.57 -25.58
CA VAL A 286 -18.20 -13.40 -24.58
C VAL A 286 -17.57 -14.62 -25.24
N ALA A 287 -18.27 -15.26 -26.18
CA ALA A 287 -17.79 -16.42 -26.93
C ALA A 287 -16.49 -16.13 -27.68
N ASP A 288 -16.45 -15.01 -28.41
CA ASP A 288 -15.27 -14.56 -29.13
C ASP A 288 -14.09 -14.30 -28.17
N CYS A 289 -14.35 -13.71 -27.00
CA CYS A 289 -13.33 -13.55 -25.95
C CYS A 289 -12.85 -14.90 -25.38
N VAL A 290 -13.76 -15.85 -25.09
CA VAL A 290 -13.42 -17.16 -24.53
C VAL A 290 -12.58 -17.98 -25.51
N LEU A 291 -12.92 -17.95 -26.79
CA LEU A 291 -12.12 -18.60 -27.84
C LEU A 291 -10.73 -17.97 -27.94
N ALA A 292 -10.64 -16.64 -27.85
CA ALA A 292 -9.36 -15.95 -27.82
C ALA A 292 -8.49 -16.33 -26.60
N MET A 293 -9.10 -16.71 -25.47
CA MET A 293 -8.35 -17.21 -24.30
C MET A 293 -7.72 -18.58 -24.54
N ASP A 294 -8.30 -19.41 -25.40
CA ASP A 294 -7.77 -20.75 -25.71
C ASP A 294 -6.67 -20.72 -26.76
N ASN A 295 -6.65 -19.67 -27.58
CA ASN A 295 -5.62 -19.46 -28.58
C ASN A 295 -4.28 -19.05 -27.93
N HIS A 296 -3.18 -19.51 -28.52
CA HIS A 296 -1.83 -19.15 -28.06
C HIS A 296 -1.30 -17.82 -28.64
N SER A 297 -2.08 -17.16 -29.49
CA SER A 297 -1.72 -15.89 -30.14
C SER A 297 -2.27 -14.69 -29.37
N SER A 298 -1.52 -13.59 -29.36
CA SER A 298 -1.99 -12.29 -28.89
C SER A 298 -3.25 -11.85 -29.63
N SER A 299 -4.22 -11.28 -28.92
CA SER A 299 -5.46 -10.76 -29.50
C SER A 299 -5.90 -9.48 -28.81
N LEU A 300 -6.45 -8.56 -29.58
CA LEU A 300 -7.04 -7.31 -29.10
C LEU A 300 -8.52 -7.31 -29.48
N LYS A 301 -9.40 -7.18 -28.47
CA LYS A 301 -10.86 -7.17 -28.66
C LYS A 301 -11.43 -5.90 -28.02
N LEU A 302 -12.19 -5.14 -28.80
CA LEU A 302 -12.93 -3.98 -28.32
C LEU A 302 -14.37 -4.37 -28.07
N LEU A 303 -14.80 -4.29 -26.80
CA LEU A 303 -16.18 -4.55 -26.41
C LEU A 303 -16.92 -3.23 -26.25
N TRP A 304 -17.81 -2.95 -27.20
CA TRP A 304 -18.71 -1.81 -27.11
C TRP A 304 -20.05 -2.26 -26.53
N ALA A 305 -20.50 -1.59 -25.47
CA ALA A 305 -21.77 -1.84 -24.84
C ALA A 305 -22.47 -0.51 -24.53
N PRO A 306 -23.78 -0.38 -24.79
CA PRO A 306 -24.56 0.78 -24.38
C PRO A 306 -24.49 0.99 -22.86
N LEU A 307 -24.66 2.23 -22.41
CA LEU A 307 -24.68 2.59 -20.99
C LEU A 307 -25.72 1.75 -20.23
N GLY A 308 -25.30 1.08 -19.14
CA GLY A 308 -26.19 0.31 -18.26
C GLY A 308 -25.58 -1.00 -17.74
N GLN A 309 -26.42 -1.81 -17.05
CA GLN A 309 -26.03 -3.08 -16.42
C GLN A 309 -25.49 -4.13 -17.44
N ALA A 310 -25.78 -3.97 -18.73
CA ALA A 310 -25.34 -4.90 -19.78
C ALA A 310 -23.81 -4.96 -19.96
N LYS A 311 -23.12 -3.80 -19.87
CA LYS A 311 -21.65 -3.75 -19.97
C LYS A 311 -20.98 -4.51 -18.83
N LEU A 312 -21.49 -4.28 -17.64
CA LEU A 312 -21.02 -4.86 -16.39
C LEU A 312 -21.23 -6.38 -16.36
N ARG A 313 -22.35 -6.91 -16.89
CA ARG A 313 -22.56 -8.36 -17.02
C ARG A 313 -21.52 -9.02 -17.93
N ASN A 314 -21.19 -8.42 -19.07
CA ASN A 314 -20.17 -8.97 -19.97
C ASN A 314 -18.80 -9.06 -19.30
N VAL A 315 -18.40 -8.03 -18.55
CA VAL A 315 -17.13 -8.00 -17.82
C VAL A 315 -17.07 -9.12 -16.78
N ASP A 316 -18.13 -9.30 -15.98
CA ASP A 316 -18.18 -10.38 -14.99
C ASP A 316 -18.05 -11.74 -15.64
N THR A 317 -18.79 -11.99 -16.72
CA THR A 317 -18.79 -13.28 -17.39
C THR A 317 -17.42 -13.59 -17.99
N ILE A 318 -16.74 -12.60 -18.56
CA ILE A 318 -15.38 -12.79 -19.10
C ILE A 318 -14.38 -13.05 -17.98
N LEU A 319 -14.42 -12.28 -16.89
CA LEU A 319 -13.52 -12.50 -15.74
C LEU A 319 -13.78 -13.84 -15.07
N TRP A 320 -15.04 -14.26 -14.97
CA TRP A 320 -15.43 -15.58 -14.49
C TRP A 320 -14.87 -16.68 -15.40
N ALA A 321 -15.06 -16.58 -16.71
CA ALA A 321 -14.51 -17.53 -17.66
C ALA A 321 -12.97 -17.62 -17.57
N MET A 322 -12.29 -16.49 -17.43
CA MET A 322 -10.85 -16.44 -17.22
C MET A 322 -10.43 -17.16 -15.92
N LEU A 323 -11.19 -16.94 -14.84
CA LEU A 323 -10.92 -17.55 -13.53
C LEU A 323 -11.12 -19.07 -13.55
N VAL A 324 -12.25 -19.55 -14.08
CA VAL A 324 -12.57 -21.00 -14.19
C VAL A 324 -11.53 -21.72 -15.07
N LYS A 325 -11.02 -21.05 -16.11
CA LYS A 325 -9.97 -21.61 -16.98
C LYS A 325 -8.55 -21.46 -16.41
N GLY A 326 -8.40 -20.98 -15.18
CA GLY A 326 -7.11 -20.83 -14.50
C GLY A 326 -6.17 -19.82 -15.18
N ARG A 327 -6.71 -18.81 -15.88
CA ARG A 327 -5.92 -17.79 -16.58
C ARG A 327 -5.50 -16.70 -15.60
N LYS A 328 -4.19 -16.42 -15.54
CA LYS A 328 -3.65 -15.25 -14.82
C LYS A 328 -4.14 -13.98 -15.50
N THR A 329 -5.04 -13.28 -14.82
CA THR A 329 -5.80 -12.16 -15.40
C THR A 329 -5.54 -10.88 -14.62
N LEU A 330 -5.27 -9.80 -15.33
CA LEU A 330 -5.18 -8.45 -14.77
C LEU A 330 -6.39 -7.65 -15.22
N ALA A 331 -7.27 -7.29 -14.29
CA ALA A 331 -8.37 -6.37 -14.52
C ALA A 331 -7.98 -4.97 -14.03
N CYS A 332 -8.26 -3.94 -14.83
CA CYS A 332 -7.97 -2.55 -14.50
C CYS A 332 -9.16 -1.66 -14.86
N ALA A 333 -9.35 -0.58 -14.12
CA ALA A 333 -10.29 0.48 -14.45
C ALA A 333 -9.70 1.85 -14.12
N PRO A 334 -10.16 2.96 -14.75
CA PRO A 334 -9.59 4.29 -14.52
C PRO A 334 -9.83 4.85 -13.11
N THR A 335 -10.88 4.41 -12.40
CA THR A 335 -11.23 4.90 -11.07
C THR A 335 -11.24 3.79 -10.03
N ASN A 336 -10.90 4.12 -8.78
CA ASN A 336 -10.99 3.19 -7.65
C ASN A 336 -12.42 2.63 -7.50
N THR A 337 -13.45 3.46 -7.69
CA THR A 337 -14.85 3.03 -7.58
C THR A 337 -15.20 1.93 -8.58
N ALA A 338 -14.75 2.04 -9.84
CA ALA A 338 -14.97 1.02 -10.85
C ALA A 338 -14.17 -0.26 -10.56
N VAL A 339 -12.93 -0.15 -10.06
CA VAL A 339 -12.15 -1.32 -9.62
C VAL A 339 -12.86 -2.06 -8.49
N LEU A 340 -13.34 -1.32 -7.47
CA LEU A 340 -14.04 -1.89 -6.33
C LEU A 340 -15.36 -2.54 -6.75
N GLU A 341 -16.12 -1.91 -7.66
CA GLU A 341 -17.36 -2.49 -8.19
C GLU A 341 -17.12 -3.83 -8.89
N VAL A 342 -16.13 -3.89 -9.78
CA VAL A 342 -15.76 -5.14 -10.46
C VAL A 342 -15.28 -6.20 -9.45
N ALA A 343 -14.44 -5.80 -8.49
CA ALA A 343 -13.95 -6.69 -7.44
C ALA A 343 -15.09 -7.24 -6.57
N THR A 344 -16.04 -6.41 -6.16
CA THR A 344 -17.19 -6.85 -5.34
C THR A 344 -18.05 -7.85 -6.10
N ARG A 345 -18.24 -7.65 -7.40
CA ARG A 345 -19.08 -8.53 -8.23
C ARG A 345 -18.43 -9.91 -8.41
N ILE A 346 -17.13 -9.96 -8.70
CA ILE A 346 -16.42 -11.25 -8.82
C ILE A 346 -16.28 -11.97 -7.47
N VAL A 347 -16.04 -11.25 -6.38
CA VAL A 347 -15.97 -11.84 -5.02
C VAL A 347 -17.32 -12.43 -4.61
N ASN A 348 -18.42 -11.71 -4.85
CA ASN A 348 -19.76 -12.23 -4.59
C ASN A 348 -20.10 -13.44 -5.45
N LEU A 349 -19.61 -13.47 -6.70
CA LEU A 349 -19.83 -14.61 -7.60
C LEU A 349 -19.11 -15.86 -7.09
N VAL A 350 -17.84 -15.73 -6.71
CA VAL A 350 -17.05 -16.85 -6.15
C VAL A 350 -17.61 -17.30 -4.80
N GLY A 351 -17.96 -16.37 -3.91
CA GLY A 351 -18.47 -16.69 -2.58
C GLY A 351 -19.81 -17.44 -2.57
N ARG A 352 -20.62 -17.35 -3.63
CA ARG A 352 -21.88 -18.11 -3.78
C ARG A 352 -21.65 -19.59 -4.14
N LEU A 353 -20.45 -19.97 -4.58
CA LEU A 353 -20.15 -21.28 -5.17
C LEU A 353 -19.23 -22.14 -4.28
N SER A 354 -19.03 -21.74 -3.02
CA SER A 354 -18.03 -22.31 -2.10
C SER A 354 -18.24 -23.77 -1.70
N ASP A 355 -19.39 -24.39 -2.00
CA ASP A 355 -19.62 -25.82 -1.77
C ASP A 355 -19.13 -26.64 -2.98
N GLY A 356 -17.81 -26.86 -3.07
CA GLY A 356 -17.18 -27.71 -4.09
C GLY A 356 -16.84 -27.04 -5.42
N GLY A 357 -16.83 -25.70 -5.48
CA GLY A 357 -16.51 -24.92 -6.67
C GLY A 357 -15.05 -24.99 -7.15
N VAL A 358 -14.83 -24.65 -8.42
CA VAL A 358 -13.51 -24.67 -9.09
C VAL A 358 -12.64 -23.45 -8.75
N CYS A 359 -13.22 -22.41 -8.15
CA CYS A 359 -12.57 -21.13 -7.89
C CYS A 359 -12.70 -20.73 -6.42
N PHE A 360 -11.66 -20.14 -5.85
CA PHE A 360 -11.60 -19.71 -4.45
C PHE A 360 -11.37 -18.20 -4.35
N LEU A 361 -11.79 -17.59 -3.22
CA LEU A 361 -11.47 -16.18 -2.96
C LEU A 361 -9.96 -15.92 -2.94
N ASN A 362 -9.17 -16.94 -2.58
CA ASN A 362 -7.72 -16.90 -2.58
C ASN A 362 -7.09 -16.77 -3.98
N ASP A 363 -7.85 -17.01 -5.05
CA ASP A 363 -7.43 -16.81 -6.44
C ASP A 363 -7.58 -15.34 -6.89
N ILE A 364 -8.24 -14.51 -6.08
CA ILE A 364 -8.48 -13.09 -6.36
C ILE A 364 -7.58 -12.24 -5.47
N VAL A 365 -6.91 -11.25 -6.08
CA VAL A 365 -6.12 -10.25 -5.37
C VAL A 365 -6.56 -8.86 -5.82
N LEU A 366 -7.01 -8.06 -4.86
CA LEU A 366 -7.27 -6.63 -5.03
C LEU A 366 -6.05 -5.85 -4.57
N TYR A 367 -5.47 -5.07 -5.47
CA TYR A 367 -4.26 -4.28 -5.23
C TYR A 367 -4.54 -2.78 -5.38
N GLY A 368 -4.07 -1.99 -4.41
CA GLY A 368 -4.20 -0.54 -4.44
C GLY A 368 -3.87 0.10 -3.10
N ASN A 369 -4.10 1.41 -3.00
CA ASN A 369 -3.89 2.14 -1.75
C ASN A 369 -5.15 2.04 -0.88
N LYS A 370 -5.03 1.45 0.32
CA LYS A 370 -6.16 1.19 1.24
C LYS A 370 -6.95 2.47 1.57
N GLN A 371 -6.26 3.57 1.88
CA GLN A 371 -6.88 4.85 2.24
C GLN A 371 -7.71 5.43 1.08
N ARG A 372 -7.15 5.47 -0.12
CA ARG A 372 -7.83 6.00 -1.33
C ARG A 372 -8.94 5.09 -1.85
N MET A 373 -8.88 3.80 -1.55
CA MET A 373 -9.93 2.84 -1.88
C MET A 373 -11.00 2.73 -0.78
N LYS A 374 -10.77 3.28 0.41
CA LYS A 374 -11.72 3.26 1.54
C LYS A 374 -12.23 1.84 1.86
N ILE A 375 -11.30 0.89 1.94
CA ILE A 375 -11.61 -0.50 2.29
C ILE A 375 -11.44 -0.66 3.80
N ASP A 376 -12.56 -0.71 4.50
CA ASP A 376 -12.61 -0.97 5.94
C ASP A 376 -12.49 -2.47 6.24
N ASP A 377 -12.09 -2.83 7.45
CA ASP A 377 -11.81 -4.23 7.82
C ASP A 377 -13.07 -5.13 7.79
N GLY A 378 -14.27 -4.54 7.90
CA GLY A 378 -15.56 -5.22 7.75
C GLY A 378 -16.10 -5.32 6.30
N ASN A 379 -15.39 -4.78 5.31
CA ASN A 379 -15.80 -4.87 3.92
C ASN A 379 -15.50 -6.27 3.36
N ILE A 380 -16.40 -6.87 2.58
CA ILE A 380 -16.16 -8.17 1.92
C ILE A 380 -14.87 -8.20 1.08
N LEU A 381 -14.45 -7.05 0.56
CA LEU A 381 -13.21 -6.90 -0.21
C LEU A 381 -11.95 -7.02 0.64
N SER A 382 -12.03 -6.89 1.98
CA SER A 382 -10.88 -7.05 2.86
C SER A 382 -10.30 -8.47 2.77
N ALA A 383 -11.12 -9.48 2.46
CA ALA A 383 -10.69 -10.86 2.26
C ALA A 383 -9.71 -11.01 1.09
N VAL A 384 -9.89 -10.23 0.02
CA VAL A 384 -9.09 -10.30 -1.22
C VAL A 384 -8.09 -9.16 -1.36
N PHE A 385 -8.14 -8.14 -0.48
CA PHE A 385 -7.21 -7.02 -0.51
C PHE A 385 -5.80 -7.46 -0.09
N LEU A 386 -4.78 -7.11 -0.89
CA LEU A 386 -3.43 -7.62 -0.73
C LEU A 386 -2.86 -7.39 0.67
N ASP A 387 -2.92 -6.16 1.19
CA ASP A 387 -2.30 -5.83 2.48
C ASP A 387 -3.05 -6.50 3.63
N SER A 388 -4.38 -6.57 3.55
CA SER A 388 -5.20 -7.30 4.53
C SER A 388 -4.87 -8.79 4.50
N ARG A 389 -4.75 -9.39 3.32
CA ARG A 389 -4.33 -10.79 3.15
C ARG A 389 -2.92 -11.03 3.68
N ALA A 390 -1.97 -10.15 3.38
CA ALA A 390 -0.60 -10.26 3.87
C ALA A 390 -0.56 -10.20 5.42
N LYS A 391 -1.32 -9.30 6.03
CA LYS A 391 -1.46 -9.22 7.49
C LYS A 391 -2.07 -10.48 8.09
N ARG A 392 -3.12 -11.04 7.46
CA ARG A 392 -3.73 -12.30 7.90
C ARG A 392 -2.76 -13.47 7.79
N LEU A 393 -1.95 -13.54 6.73
CA LEU A 393 -0.99 -14.62 6.51
C LEU A 393 0.31 -14.49 7.31
N LEU A 394 0.65 -13.30 7.80
CA LEU A 394 1.91 -13.04 8.50
C LEU A 394 2.16 -13.98 9.70
N PRO A 395 1.19 -14.24 10.60
CA PRO A 395 1.35 -15.20 11.69
C PRO A 395 1.75 -16.60 11.23
N CYS A 396 1.25 -17.04 10.06
CA CYS A 396 1.54 -18.36 9.48
C CYS A 396 3.00 -18.52 9.04
N PHE A 397 3.77 -17.43 8.95
CA PHE A 397 5.19 -17.45 8.56
C PHE A 397 6.16 -17.10 9.71
N MET A 398 5.64 -16.86 10.93
CA MET A 398 6.48 -16.53 12.08
C MET A 398 7.26 -17.76 12.58
N PRO A 399 8.54 -17.63 12.97
CA PRO A 399 9.40 -18.79 13.28
C PRO A 399 8.80 -19.80 14.28
N ASN A 400 8.13 -19.31 15.33
CA ASN A 400 7.63 -20.13 16.44
C ASN A 400 6.11 -20.38 16.40
N THR A 401 5.39 -19.79 15.45
CA THR A 401 3.92 -19.92 15.31
C THR A 401 3.50 -20.19 13.86
N SER A 402 4.46 -20.50 12.98
CA SER A 402 4.18 -20.81 11.59
C SER A 402 3.35 -22.08 11.45
N TRP A 403 2.60 -22.19 10.35
CA TRP A 403 1.84 -23.41 10.05
C TRP A 403 2.73 -24.66 10.03
N MET A 404 3.98 -24.52 9.55
CA MET A 404 4.96 -25.60 9.53
C MET A 404 5.43 -25.96 10.94
N HIS A 405 5.67 -24.95 11.80
CA HIS A 405 5.98 -25.18 13.21
C HIS A 405 4.82 -25.89 13.91
N CYS A 406 3.59 -25.40 13.76
CA CYS A 406 2.39 -26.01 14.34
C CYS A 406 2.20 -27.47 13.85
N LEU A 407 2.40 -27.73 12.56
CA LEU A 407 2.34 -29.08 12.00
C LEU A 407 3.43 -30.00 12.56
N CYS A 408 4.67 -29.50 12.67
CA CYS A 408 5.77 -30.23 13.28
C CYS A 408 5.51 -30.51 14.76
N SER A 409 4.99 -29.55 15.53
CA SER A 409 4.62 -29.73 16.93
C SER A 409 3.51 -30.77 17.09
N LEU A 410 2.50 -30.75 16.22
CA LEU A 410 1.41 -31.73 16.23
C LEU A 410 1.93 -33.14 15.91
N LYS A 411 2.79 -33.25 14.89
CA LYS A 411 3.46 -34.50 14.54
C LYS A 411 4.32 -35.02 15.68
N ASP A 412 5.12 -34.14 16.29
CA ASP A 412 6.01 -34.48 17.41
C ASP A 412 5.24 -34.84 18.68
N LEU A 413 4.07 -34.21 18.94
CA LEU A 413 3.15 -34.63 19.99
C LEU A 413 2.64 -36.06 19.75
N HIS A 414 2.31 -36.40 18.50
CA HIS A 414 1.90 -37.75 18.14
C HIS A 414 3.03 -38.78 18.27
N GLU A 415 4.24 -38.46 17.79
CA GLU A 415 5.38 -39.39 17.74
C GLU A 415 6.08 -39.55 19.10
N ASN A 416 6.18 -38.48 19.90
CA ASN A 416 6.96 -38.42 21.14
C ASN A 416 6.11 -38.14 22.39
N SER A 417 4.79 -38.41 22.34
CA SER A 417 3.86 -38.17 23.46
C SER A 417 4.36 -38.61 24.84
N PRO A 418 4.95 -39.83 25.04
CA PRO A 418 5.37 -40.27 26.37
C PRO A 418 6.59 -39.48 26.88
N LYS A 419 7.52 -39.13 25.99
CA LYS A 419 8.72 -38.35 26.35
C LYS A 419 8.37 -36.91 26.71
N LYS A 420 7.45 -36.29 25.97
CA LYS A 420 6.96 -34.94 26.29
C LYS A 420 6.27 -34.88 27.64
N TYR A 421 5.46 -35.89 27.94
CA TYR A 421 4.83 -35.99 29.25
C TYR A 421 5.84 -36.19 30.39
N GLN A 422 6.90 -36.98 30.15
CA GLN A 422 7.98 -37.13 31.10
C GLN A 422 8.69 -35.80 31.37
N LEU A 423 9.03 -35.04 30.31
CA LEU A 423 9.63 -33.71 30.44
C LEU A 423 8.70 -32.71 31.16
N TYR A 424 7.39 -32.78 30.92
CA TYR A 424 6.39 -31.99 31.65
C TYR A 424 6.37 -32.30 33.15
N ILE A 425 6.49 -33.58 33.52
CA ILE A 425 6.61 -33.98 34.92
C ILE A 425 7.92 -33.45 35.52
N GLU A 426 9.03 -33.58 34.80
CA GLU A 426 10.35 -33.09 35.24
C GLU A 426 10.34 -31.56 35.45
N ASP A 427 9.77 -30.78 34.53
CA ASP A 427 9.61 -29.32 34.65
C ASP A 427 8.75 -28.91 35.85
N ILE A 428 7.64 -29.64 36.14
CA ILE A 428 6.84 -29.40 37.34
C ILE A 428 7.66 -29.65 38.61
N ILE A 429 8.45 -30.72 38.64
CA ILE A 429 9.29 -31.08 39.79
C ILE A 429 10.37 -30.02 40.00
N GLU A 430 11.03 -29.55 38.93
CA GLU A 430 12.03 -28.48 38.99
C GLU A 430 11.44 -27.16 39.51
N GLN A 431 10.24 -26.81 39.04
CA GLN A 431 9.52 -25.63 39.55
C GLN A 431 9.15 -25.75 41.03
N GLU A 432 8.79 -26.95 41.52
CA GLU A 432 8.55 -27.18 42.95
C GLU A 432 9.82 -27.12 43.80
N ILE A 433 10.97 -27.54 43.27
CA ILE A 433 12.27 -27.45 43.97
C ILE A 433 12.72 -25.99 44.06
N SER A 434 12.62 -25.23 42.97
CA SER A 434 13.01 -23.80 42.94
C SER A 434 12.21 -22.93 43.92
N LYS A 435 10.94 -23.28 44.18
CA LYS A 435 10.10 -22.59 45.18
C LYS A 435 10.51 -22.88 46.63
N LYS A 436 11.19 -23.99 46.90
CA LYS A 436 11.67 -24.35 48.24
C LYS A 436 12.98 -23.65 48.60
N ASP A 437 13.83 -23.34 47.62
CA ASP A 437 15.12 -22.67 47.83
C ASP A 437 15.01 -21.16 48.14
N VAL A 438 13.83 -20.54 47.93
CA VAL A 438 13.59 -19.11 48.23
C VAL A 438 13.22 -18.88 49.71
N HIS A 439 12.93 -19.94 50.48
CA HIS A 439 12.37 -19.83 51.84
C HIS A 439 13.34 -20.11 53.00
N GLU A 440 14.63 -20.33 52.78
CA GLU A 440 15.60 -20.50 53.88
C GLU A 440 16.50 -19.26 54.10
N ASP A 441 16.30 -18.67 55.29
CA ASP A 441 17.01 -17.60 56.05
C ASP A 441 16.58 -16.11 55.87
N PRO A 442 16.49 -15.27 56.95
CA PRO A 442 16.97 -15.49 58.33
C PRO A 442 16.03 -15.13 59.50
N LEU A 443 16.31 -15.81 60.63
CA LEU A 443 16.05 -15.35 62.00
C LEU A 443 16.76 -14.01 62.29
N GLN A 444 16.04 -12.92 62.57
CA GLN A 444 16.33 -11.98 63.69
C GLN A 444 15.32 -10.83 63.83
N ALA A 445 15.03 -10.53 65.10
CA ALA A 445 14.53 -9.27 65.67
C ALA A 445 13.01 -9.00 65.75
N CYS A 446 12.44 -9.47 66.87
CA CYS A 446 11.41 -8.86 67.72
C CYS A 446 11.43 -7.30 67.73
N HIS A 447 10.35 -6.53 67.92
CA HIS A 447 9.40 -6.52 69.04
C HIS A 447 8.24 -5.53 68.77
N ARG A 448 6.99 -5.96 68.99
CA ARG A 448 6.03 -5.42 69.99
C ARG A 448 4.65 -6.05 69.78
N LYS A 449 4.18 -6.80 70.80
CA LYS A 449 2.77 -7.18 71.03
C LYS A 449 2.04 -5.92 71.56
N ASP A 450 0.77 -5.65 71.29
CA ASP A 450 -0.48 -6.41 71.46
C ASP A 450 -1.57 -5.79 70.55
N SER A 451 -2.75 -6.32 70.26
CA SER A 451 -3.32 -7.66 70.14
C SER A 451 -4.61 -7.47 69.31
N CYS A 452 -4.76 -8.19 68.19
CA CYS A 452 -6.07 -8.50 67.60
C CYS A 452 -5.96 -9.86 66.91
N GLU A 453 -6.39 -10.89 67.64
CA GLU A 453 -6.63 -12.23 67.14
C GLU A 453 -7.82 -12.20 66.19
N GLN A 454 -7.55 -12.02 64.90
CA GLN A 454 -8.40 -12.39 63.76
C GLN A 454 -7.63 -11.92 62.53
N ASN A 455 -6.99 -12.86 61.84
CA ASN A 455 -6.34 -12.79 60.50
C ASN A 455 -5.11 -13.71 60.38
N ARG A 456 -4.85 -14.56 61.39
CA ARG A 456 -3.83 -15.62 61.32
C ARG A 456 -4.25 -16.86 60.52
N LYS A 457 -5.20 -16.71 59.60
CA LYS A 457 -5.68 -17.78 58.70
C LYS A 457 -5.78 -17.37 57.22
N GLU A 458 -5.39 -16.15 56.85
CA GLU A 458 -5.46 -15.68 55.45
C GLU A 458 -4.10 -15.34 54.83
N TYR A 459 -3.00 -15.59 55.55
CA TYR A 459 -1.63 -15.45 55.04
C TYR A 459 -0.84 -16.77 54.97
N GLU A 460 -1.46 -17.91 55.29
CA GLU A 460 -0.88 -19.26 55.05
C GLU A 460 -1.52 -19.97 53.84
N ASP A 461 -2.50 -19.36 53.17
CA ASP A 461 -3.31 -20.02 52.13
C ASP A 461 -3.03 -19.52 50.69
N LYS A 462 -1.96 -18.74 50.47
CA LYS A 462 -1.56 -18.28 49.12
C LYS A 462 -0.29 -18.90 48.54
N ASP A 463 0.46 -19.68 49.33
CA ASP A 463 1.68 -20.36 48.84
C ASP A 463 1.56 -21.90 48.74
N ASN A 464 0.36 -22.46 48.95
CA ASN A 464 0.12 -23.90 48.82
C ASN A 464 -0.82 -24.26 47.65
N GLN A 465 -0.64 -23.66 46.48
CA GLN A 465 -1.10 -24.29 45.24
C GLN A 465 -0.13 -25.45 44.92
N THR A 466 -0.43 -26.63 45.44
CA THR A 466 0.26 -27.87 45.04
C THR A 466 0.09 -28.03 43.53
N LEU A 467 1.18 -28.00 42.78
CA LEU A 467 1.16 -28.19 41.33
C LEU A 467 0.68 -29.61 41.06
N THR A 468 -0.61 -29.75 40.76
CA THR A 468 -1.22 -31.07 40.57
C THR A 468 -0.85 -31.56 39.18
N VAL A 469 0.04 -32.55 39.10
CA VAL A 469 0.43 -33.18 37.82
C VAL A 469 -0.82 -33.72 37.14
N GLN A 470 -1.13 -33.20 35.95
CA GLN A 470 -2.27 -33.68 35.19
C GLN A 470 -2.05 -35.11 34.72
N PRO A 471 -3.07 -35.99 34.72
CA PRO A 471 -2.96 -37.31 34.12
C PRO A 471 -2.61 -37.21 32.62
N PHE A 472 -1.77 -38.14 32.12
CA PHE A 472 -1.33 -38.20 30.72
C PHE A 472 -2.43 -37.95 29.68
N LYS A 473 -3.62 -38.52 29.90
CA LYS A 473 -4.77 -38.36 29.01
C LYS A 473 -5.27 -36.91 28.92
N HIS A 474 -5.27 -36.18 30.04
CA HIS A 474 -5.68 -34.78 30.09
C HIS A 474 -4.60 -33.89 29.47
N TYR A 475 -3.34 -34.10 29.86
CA TYR A 475 -2.19 -33.42 29.25
C TYR A 475 -2.20 -33.53 27.71
N LEU A 476 -2.34 -34.75 27.18
CA LEU A 476 -2.38 -34.96 25.74
C LEU A 476 -3.57 -34.30 25.06
N LYS A 477 -4.74 -34.33 25.69
CA LYS A 477 -5.94 -33.71 25.12
C LYS A 477 -5.80 -32.20 25.08
N ASP A 478 -5.26 -31.60 26.13
CA ASP A 478 -5.09 -30.15 26.22
C ASP A 478 -4.01 -29.67 25.26
N ASP A 479 -2.87 -30.36 25.18
CA ASP A 479 -1.79 -30.02 24.25
C ASP A 479 -2.17 -30.27 22.78
N TYR A 480 -2.95 -31.33 22.52
CA TYR A 480 -3.54 -31.57 21.20
C TYR A 480 -4.49 -30.45 20.80
N ASN A 481 -5.46 -30.09 21.65
CA ASN A 481 -6.42 -29.03 21.36
C ASN A 481 -5.72 -27.68 21.13
N LYS A 482 -4.69 -27.38 21.91
CA LYS A 482 -3.87 -26.18 21.77
C LYS A 482 -3.12 -26.16 20.43
N THR A 483 -2.42 -27.25 20.11
CA THR A 483 -1.61 -27.33 18.89
C THR A 483 -2.47 -27.41 17.63
N PHE A 484 -3.59 -28.13 17.71
CA PHE A 484 -4.60 -28.19 16.65
C PHE A 484 -5.29 -26.84 16.47
N GLY A 485 -5.66 -26.14 17.54
CA GLY A 485 -6.23 -24.78 17.46
C GLY A 485 -5.29 -23.83 16.74
N ASN A 486 -4.01 -23.80 17.12
CA ASN A 486 -3.00 -22.96 16.46
C ASN A 486 -2.83 -23.31 14.96
N LEU A 487 -2.89 -24.60 14.62
CA LEU A 487 -2.82 -25.05 13.22
C LEU A 487 -4.10 -24.72 12.45
N TYR A 488 -5.27 -24.85 13.09
CA TYR A 488 -6.56 -24.50 12.53
C TYR A 488 -6.62 -23.00 12.22
N ASP A 489 -6.17 -22.17 13.15
CA ASP A 489 -6.06 -20.72 12.98
C ASP A 489 -5.11 -20.35 11.83
N CYS A 490 -4.11 -21.19 11.52
CA CYS A 490 -3.24 -21.01 10.36
C CYS A 490 -3.89 -21.41 9.01
N ILE A 491 -4.90 -22.28 9.05
CA ILE A 491 -5.55 -22.88 7.87
C ILE A 491 -6.86 -22.16 7.51
N ASP A 492 -7.59 -21.66 8.50
CA ASP A 492 -8.88 -20.96 8.33
C ASP A 492 -8.71 -19.47 7.93
N ILE A 493 -7.50 -19.08 7.52
CA ILE A 493 -7.14 -17.77 6.95
C ILE A 493 -7.27 -17.80 5.43
#